data_AF-A0A9J6QWE1-F1
#
_entry.id   AF-A0A9J6QWE1-F1
#
_cell.length_a   1.000
_cell.length_b   1.000
_cell.length_c   1.000
_cell.angle_alpha   90.00
_cell.angle_beta   90.00
_cell.angle_gamma   90.00
#
_symmetry.space_group_name_H-M   'P 1'
#
loop_
_entity.id
_entity.type
_entity.pdbx_description
1 polymer ?
#
loop_
_entity_poly.entity_id
_entity_poly.type
_entity_poly.pdbx_seq_one_letter_code
_entity_poly.pdbx_strand_id
1 'polypeptide(L)'
;MLELRVKKIIDVSTRFDGDAVITILADRGQNGAVNKAGQAIGKDLLGYVIRLLKPKKKRSLDANAYMWVLCDKIAEKIQSTKEAVYQSAIRSVGVFTDVQVPEEAVKSLASGWEHNGTGWFAELVDSVADVKTVRLYYGSSTYDSKQMARLIDEVIVYCKDFDIEYLPPDELERMMQQWGTPG
;
A
#
# COMPACT_ATOMS: atom_id res chain seq x y z
N MET A 1 -5.05 37.14 -18.06
CA MET A 1 -4.95 35.70 -18.39
C MET A 1 -4.14 35.04 -17.29
N LEU A 2 -4.69 34.04 -16.58
CA LEU A 2 -4.00 33.37 -15.48
C LEU A 2 -3.41 32.06 -16.06
N GLU A 3 -2.12 32.04 -16.33
CA GLU A 3 -1.44 30.83 -16.82
C GLU A 3 -0.98 29.97 -15.63
N LEU A 4 -1.53 28.77 -15.51
CA LEU A 4 -1.03 27.76 -14.59
C LEU A 4 0.12 26.98 -15.26
N ARG A 5 1.35 27.21 -14.82
CA ARG A 5 2.50 26.42 -15.27
C ARG A 5 2.60 25.13 -14.45
N VAL A 6 2.28 24.01 -15.10
CA VAL A 6 2.45 22.67 -14.53
C VAL A 6 3.90 22.25 -14.70
N LYS A 7 4.59 21.96 -13.59
CA LYS A 7 5.98 21.49 -13.62
C LYS A 7 6.08 20.03 -14.05
N LYS A 8 5.16 19.21 -13.54
CA LYS A 8 5.10 17.78 -13.83
C LYS A 8 3.70 17.24 -13.50
N ILE A 9 3.20 16.32 -14.32
CA ILE A 9 2.09 15.45 -13.96
C ILE A 9 2.67 14.31 -13.11
N ILE A 10 2.23 14.22 -11.86
CA ILE A 10 2.72 13.25 -10.88
C ILE A 10 2.06 11.89 -11.12
N ASP A 11 0.75 11.90 -11.30
CA ASP A 11 -0.05 10.69 -11.46
C ASP A 11 -1.36 10.98 -12.20
N VAL A 12 -1.83 10.00 -12.97
CA VAL A 12 -3.16 9.97 -13.58
C VAL A 12 -3.75 8.61 -13.27
N SER A 13 -4.78 8.59 -12.43
CA SER A 13 -5.45 7.37 -11.98
C SER A 13 -6.95 7.52 -12.08
N THR A 14 -7.66 6.39 -12.08
CA THR A 14 -9.12 6.35 -12.07
C THR A 14 -9.57 5.73 -10.75
N ARG A 15 -10.49 6.38 -10.06
CA ARG A 15 -11.10 5.84 -8.84
C ARG A 15 -12.08 4.72 -9.18
N PHE A 16 -12.42 3.93 -8.15
CA PHE A 16 -13.42 2.86 -8.24
C PHE A 16 -14.83 3.36 -8.61
N ASP A 17 -15.14 4.63 -8.39
CA ASP A 17 -16.39 5.29 -8.80
C ASP A 17 -16.37 5.75 -10.28
N GLY A 18 -15.24 5.59 -10.98
CA GLY A 18 -15.06 5.98 -12.38
C GLY A 18 -14.45 7.38 -12.56
N ASP A 19 -14.23 8.14 -11.49
CA ASP A 19 -13.68 9.48 -11.58
C ASP A 19 -12.18 9.45 -11.94
N ALA A 20 -11.78 10.18 -12.98
CA ALA A 20 -10.36 10.42 -13.26
C ALA A 20 -9.76 11.42 -12.26
N VAL A 21 -8.65 11.04 -11.65
CA VAL A 21 -7.87 11.85 -10.71
C VAL A 21 -6.53 12.18 -11.35
N ILE A 22 -6.26 13.48 -11.49
CA ILE A 22 -4.98 13.99 -11.99
C ILE A 22 -4.27 14.69 -10.84
N THR A 23 -3.06 14.23 -10.54
CA THR A 23 -2.18 14.85 -9.54
C THR A 23 -1.10 15.65 -10.26
N ILE A 24 -1.05 16.97 -10.04
CA ILE A 24 -0.06 17.87 -10.66
C ILE A 24 0.85 18.52 -9.63
N LEU A 25 2.11 18.75 -10.02
CA LEU A 25 3.04 19.59 -9.28
C LEU A 25 3.07 21.00 -9.87
N ALA A 26 2.79 22.00 -9.05
CA ALA A 26 2.87 23.42 -9.42
C ALA A 26 3.94 24.16 -8.62
N ASP A 27 4.35 25.32 -9.12
CA ASP A 27 5.34 26.18 -8.47
C ASP A 27 4.88 26.75 -7.12
N ARG A 28 5.84 26.96 -6.21
CA ARG A 28 5.58 27.64 -4.93
C ARG A 28 5.05 29.05 -5.19
N GLY A 29 3.97 29.44 -4.50
CA GLY A 29 3.31 30.73 -4.67
C GLY A 29 2.12 30.73 -5.63
N GLN A 30 1.88 29.64 -6.36
CA GLN A 30 0.78 29.54 -7.34
C GLN A 30 -0.56 29.05 -6.75
N ASN A 31 -0.68 28.91 -5.42
CA ASN A 31 -1.88 28.39 -4.75
C ASN A 31 -3.18 29.13 -5.16
N GLY A 32 -3.10 30.45 -5.33
CA GLY A 32 -4.24 31.26 -5.78
C GLY A 32 -4.66 30.98 -7.22
N ALA A 33 -3.70 30.71 -8.11
CA ALA A 33 -3.95 30.35 -9.51
C ALA A 33 -4.57 28.96 -9.63
N VAL A 34 -4.05 28.00 -8.85
CA VAL A 34 -4.55 26.63 -8.81
C VAL A 34 -5.98 26.57 -8.25
N ASN A 35 -6.29 27.32 -7.19
CA ASN A 35 -7.65 27.40 -6.64
C ASN A 35 -8.63 28.05 -7.64
N LYS A 36 -8.22 29.12 -8.32
CA LYS A 36 -9.04 29.75 -9.38
C LYS A 36 -9.27 28.82 -10.56
N ALA A 37 -8.25 28.06 -10.98
CA ALA A 37 -8.39 27.06 -12.02
C ALA A 37 -9.37 25.96 -11.60
N GLY A 38 -9.25 25.42 -10.37
CA GLY A 38 -10.20 24.44 -9.85
C GLY A 38 -11.65 24.96 -9.80
N GLN A 39 -11.85 26.22 -9.41
CA GLN A 39 -13.18 26.85 -9.40
C GLN A 39 -13.74 27.12 -10.80
N ALA A 40 -12.89 27.51 -11.75
CA ALA A 40 -13.29 27.73 -13.15
C ALA A 40 -13.63 26.40 -13.85
N ILE A 41 -12.86 25.35 -13.57
CA ILE A 41 -13.06 24.00 -14.13
C ILE A 41 -14.30 23.31 -13.53
N GLY A 42 -14.62 23.58 -12.26
CA GLY A 42 -15.80 23.04 -11.58
C GLY A 42 -17.16 23.45 -12.16
N LYS A 43 -17.21 24.33 -13.16
CA LYS A 43 -18.46 24.67 -13.88
C LYS A 43 -18.72 23.86 -15.15
N ASP A 44 -17.69 23.27 -15.77
CA ASP A 44 -17.81 22.57 -17.08
C ASP A 44 -17.49 21.07 -17.03
N LEU A 45 -17.07 20.53 -15.88
CA LEU A 45 -16.85 19.09 -15.69
C LEU A 45 -17.90 18.50 -14.73
N LEU A 46 -19.08 18.21 -15.27
CA LEU A 46 -20.01 17.26 -14.65
C LEU A 46 -19.31 15.88 -14.62
N GLY A 47 -18.83 15.46 -13.45
CA GLY A 47 -18.32 14.10 -13.20
C GLY A 47 -16.81 13.96 -12.94
N TYR A 48 -16.09 15.03 -12.56
CA TYR A 48 -14.66 14.89 -12.16
C TYR A 48 -14.31 15.72 -10.92
N VAL A 49 -13.52 15.13 -10.02
CA VAL A 49 -13.04 15.76 -8.77
C VAL A 49 -11.55 16.11 -8.86
N ILE A 50 -11.22 17.41 -8.90
CA ILE A 50 -9.82 17.88 -8.80
C ILE A 50 -9.45 18.07 -7.32
N ARG A 51 -8.42 17.36 -6.85
CA ARG A 51 -7.91 17.46 -5.48
C ARG A 51 -6.50 18.04 -5.47
N LEU A 52 -6.35 19.18 -4.79
CA LEU A 52 -5.07 19.89 -4.67
C LEU A 52 -4.37 19.48 -3.37
N LEU A 53 -3.25 18.77 -3.50
CA LEU A 53 -2.45 18.33 -2.36
C LEU A 53 -1.26 19.28 -2.16
N LYS A 54 -1.09 19.82 -0.95
CA LYS A 54 0.16 20.50 -0.59
C LYS A 54 1.29 19.46 -0.58
N PRO A 55 2.47 19.75 -1.17
CA PRO A 55 3.63 18.88 -1.00
C PRO A 55 3.97 18.81 0.49
N LYS A 56 3.75 17.65 1.08
CA LYS A 56 4.16 17.36 2.46
C LYS A 56 5.69 17.46 2.51
N LYS A 57 6.26 17.98 3.61
CA LYS A 57 7.70 17.83 3.90
C LYS A 57 8.05 16.36 3.63
N LYS A 58 9.20 16.06 2.99
CA LYS A 58 9.68 14.68 2.80
C LYS A 58 9.45 13.97 4.13
N ARG A 59 8.47 13.07 4.16
CA ARG A 59 8.11 12.37 5.38
C ARG A 59 9.38 11.65 5.83
N SER A 60 9.60 11.58 7.13
CA SER A 60 10.34 10.48 7.74
C SER A 60 9.98 9.17 7.02
N LEU A 61 10.93 8.24 6.94
CA LEU A 61 10.75 6.95 6.28
C LEU A 61 9.38 6.36 6.67
N ASP A 62 8.46 6.29 5.69
CA ASP A 62 7.11 5.78 5.94
C ASP A 62 7.23 4.32 6.40
N ALA A 63 6.43 3.88 7.36
CA ALA A 63 6.54 2.52 7.92
C ALA A 63 6.51 1.44 6.83
N ASN A 64 5.73 1.67 5.77
CA ASN A 64 5.72 0.83 4.57
C ASN A 64 7.06 0.84 3.83
N ALA A 65 7.64 2.01 3.60
CA ALA A 65 8.92 2.14 2.92
C ALA A 65 10.05 1.48 3.73
N TYR A 66 10.02 1.63 5.05
CA TYR A 66 10.99 0.99 5.92
C TYR A 66 10.86 -0.53 5.94
N MET A 67 9.62 -1.05 6.02
CA MET A 67 9.35 -2.48 5.92
C MET A 67 9.95 -3.06 4.61
N TRP A 68 9.76 -2.39 3.48
CA TRP A 68 10.36 -2.84 2.22
C TRP A 68 11.89 -2.84 2.23
N VAL A 69 12.53 -1.87 2.90
CA VAL A 69 13.99 -1.84 3.09
C VAL A 69 14.45 -3.05 3.91
N LEU A 70 13.73 -3.41 4.98
CA LEU A 70 14.08 -4.58 5.78
C LEU A 70 13.88 -5.88 5.00
N CYS A 71 12.77 -6.02 4.27
CA CYS A 71 12.51 -7.19 3.42
C CYS A 71 13.62 -7.39 2.37
N ASP A 72 14.14 -6.30 1.78
CA ASP A 72 15.24 -6.34 0.81
C ASP A 72 16.54 -6.83 1.45
N LYS A 73 16.90 -6.29 2.62
CA LYS A 73 18.07 -6.75 3.38
C LYS A 73 17.98 -8.22 3.77
N ILE A 74 16.80 -8.68 4.19
CA ILE A 74 16.56 -10.10 4.53
C ILE A 74 16.70 -10.96 3.28
N ALA A 75 16.07 -10.55 2.18
CA ALA A 75 16.09 -11.28 0.91
C ALA A 75 17.52 -11.52 0.40
N GLU A 76 18.40 -10.51 0.51
CA GLU A 76 19.83 -10.65 0.19
C GLU A 76 20.53 -11.73 1.03
N LYS A 77 20.23 -11.82 2.33
CA LYS A 77 20.83 -12.80 3.25
C LYS A 77 20.38 -14.23 2.98
N ILE A 78 19.11 -14.42 2.63
CA ILE A 78 18.51 -15.75 2.44
C ILE A 78 18.43 -16.18 0.97
N GLN A 79 18.99 -15.39 0.05
CA GLN A 79 18.92 -15.60 -1.40
C GLN A 79 17.47 -15.76 -1.90
N SER A 80 16.59 -14.87 -1.46
CA SER A 80 15.18 -14.83 -1.86
C SER A 80 14.82 -13.46 -2.47
N THR A 81 13.53 -13.17 -2.63
CA THR A 81 13.04 -11.86 -3.04
C THR A 81 12.39 -11.14 -1.85
N LYS A 82 12.43 -9.81 -1.85
CA LYS A 82 11.76 -9.01 -0.82
C LYS A 82 10.24 -9.27 -0.78
N GLU A 83 9.64 -9.59 -1.93
CA GLU A 83 8.22 -9.94 -2.03
C GLU A 83 7.92 -11.27 -1.32
N ALA A 84 8.80 -12.27 -1.44
CA ALA A 84 8.64 -13.55 -0.75
C ALA A 84 8.79 -13.38 0.78
N VAL A 85 9.77 -12.58 1.23
CA VAL A 85 9.93 -12.22 2.65
C VAL A 85 8.68 -11.50 3.17
N TYR A 86 8.18 -10.52 2.41
CA TYR A 86 6.97 -9.79 2.76
C TYR A 86 5.74 -10.69 2.86
N GLN A 87 5.52 -11.59 1.89
CA GLN A 87 4.41 -12.55 1.94
C GLN A 87 4.54 -13.53 3.12
N SER A 88 5.76 -13.95 3.47
CA SER A 88 6.00 -14.75 4.67
C SER A 88 5.62 -13.99 5.93
N ALA A 89 5.98 -12.70 6.04
CA ALA A 89 5.57 -11.86 7.15
C ALA A 89 4.04 -11.69 7.20
N ILE A 90 3.36 -11.47 6.06
CA ILE A 90 1.89 -11.39 5.99
C ILE A 90 1.23 -12.69 6.48
N ARG A 91 1.79 -13.86 6.12
CA ARG A 91 1.31 -15.15 6.65
C ARG A 91 1.40 -15.19 8.17
N SER A 92 2.53 -14.78 8.75
CA SER A 92 2.74 -14.77 10.20
C SER A 92 1.77 -13.84 10.93
N VAL A 93 1.46 -12.67 10.38
CA VAL A 93 0.47 -11.75 10.98
C VAL A 93 -0.94 -12.36 10.97
N GLY A 94 -1.27 -13.15 9.94
CA GLY A 94 -2.50 -13.95 9.92
C GLY A 94 -3.78 -13.16 9.66
N VAL A 95 -3.71 -12.06 8.91
CA VAL A 95 -4.92 -11.33 8.47
C VAL A 95 -5.44 -11.97 7.18
N PHE A 96 -6.41 -12.85 7.31
CA PHE A 96 -7.01 -13.57 6.18
C PHE A 96 -8.51 -13.84 6.40
N THR A 97 -9.18 -14.28 5.34
CA THR A 97 -10.49 -14.91 5.40
C THR A 97 -10.47 -16.24 4.65
N ASP A 98 -11.17 -17.24 5.16
CA ASP A 98 -11.30 -18.53 4.48
C ASP A 98 -12.65 -18.55 3.73
N VAL A 99 -12.63 -19.00 2.48
CA VAL A 99 -13.83 -19.13 1.65
C VAL A 99 -13.91 -20.53 1.05
N GLN A 100 -15.13 -21.03 0.89
CA GLN A 100 -15.38 -22.30 0.22
C GLN A 100 -15.91 -22.07 -1.18
N VAL A 101 -15.25 -22.67 -2.17
CA VAL A 101 -15.61 -22.53 -3.58
C VAL A 101 -15.52 -23.88 -4.29
N PRO A 102 -16.26 -24.08 -5.38
CA PRO A 102 -16.03 -25.21 -6.28
C PRO A 102 -14.59 -25.24 -6.80
N GLU A 103 -14.04 -26.44 -7.03
CA GLU A 103 -12.67 -26.62 -7.53
C GLU A 103 -12.38 -25.80 -8.79
N GLU A 104 -13.33 -25.74 -9.73
CA GLU A 104 -13.20 -24.99 -10.97
C GLU A 104 -13.09 -23.47 -10.77
N ALA A 105 -13.57 -22.94 -9.63
CA ALA A 105 -13.56 -21.52 -9.32
C ALA A 105 -12.31 -21.06 -8.55
N VAL A 106 -11.47 -21.98 -8.06
CA VAL A 106 -10.28 -21.65 -7.26
C VAL A 106 -9.32 -20.75 -8.01
N LYS A 107 -9.04 -21.06 -9.28
CA LYS A 107 -8.05 -20.31 -10.08
C LYS A 107 -8.50 -18.88 -10.37
N SER A 108 -9.78 -18.68 -10.71
CA SER A 108 -10.31 -17.35 -10.98
C SER A 108 -10.40 -16.52 -9.70
N LEU A 109 -10.78 -17.13 -8.58
CA LEU A 109 -10.77 -16.51 -7.27
C LEU A 109 -9.36 -16.03 -6.88
N ALA A 110 -8.37 -16.92 -6.93
CA ALA A 110 -6.99 -16.60 -6.57
C ALA A 110 -6.44 -15.46 -7.44
N SER A 111 -6.60 -15.57 -8.77
CA SER A 111 -6.13 -14.54 -9.70
C SER A 111 -6.82 -13.19 -9.50
N GLY A 112 -8.12 -13.17 -9.21
CA GLY A 112 -8.85 -11.93 -8.91
C GLY A 112 -8.40 -11.30 -7.60
N TRP A 113 -8.07 -12.13 -6.60
CA TRP A 113 -7.59 -11.68 -5.30
C TRP A 113 -6.18 -11.09 -5.37
N GLU A 114 -5.27 -11.80 -6.03
CA GLU A 114 -3.85 -11.42 -6.18
C GLU A 114 -3.65 -10.14 -7.00
N HIS A 115 -4.62 -9.76 -7.82
CA HIS A 115 -4.59 -8.52 -8.58
C HIS A 115 -4.56 -7.25 -7.70
N ASN A 116 -4.95 -7.36 -6.42
CA ASN A 116 -4.94 -6.24 -5.48
C ASN A 116 -3.53 -5.84 -5.00
N GLY A 117 -2.50 -6.63 -5.32
CA GLY A 117 -1.10 -6.32 -5.08
C GLY A 117 -0.36 -7.41 -4.29
N THR A 118 0.95 -7.23 -4.10
CA THR A 118 1.86 -8.28 -3.59
C THR A 118 1.45 -8.94 -2.28
N GLY A 119 0.81 -8.20 -1.37
CA GLY A 119 0.38 -8.70 -0.05
C GLY A 119 -0.94 -9.47 -0.08
N TRP A 120 -1.61 -9.50 -1.23
CA TRP A 120 -2.84 -10.23 -1.45
C TRP A 120 -2.50 -11.53 -2.16
N PHE A 121 -2.71 -12.65 -1.50
CA PHE A 121 -2.47 -13.97 -2.10
C PHE A 121 -3.44 -14.99 -1.53
N ALA A 122 -3.63 -16.06 -2.27
CA ALA A 122 -4.55 -17.14 -1.94
C ALA A 122 -3.79 -18.44 -1.69
N GLU A 123 -4.25 -19.23 -0.71
CA GLU A 123 -3.69 -20.55 -0.41
C GLU A 123 -4.81 -21.58 -0.27
N LEU A 124 -4.65 -22.74 -0.91
CA LEU A 124 -5.54 -23.87 -0.68
C LEU A 124 -5.22 -24.47 0.70
N VAL A 125 -6.21 -24.50 1.59
CA VAL A 125 -6.03 -25.00 2.97
C VAL A 125 -6.75 -26.32 3.23
N ASP A 126 -7.84 -26.60 2.50
CA ASP A 126 -8.58 -27.85 2.61
C ASP A 126 -9.33 -28.19 1.32
N SER A 127 -9.71 -29.45 1.16
CA SER A 127 -10.39 -29.98 -0.01
C SER A 127 -11.33 -31.11 0.38
N VAL A 128 -12.65 -30.87 0.28
CA VAL A 128 -13.69 -31.87 0.55
C VAL A 128 -14.51 -32.08 -0.72
N ALA A 129 -14.34 -33.25 -1.35
CA ALA A 129 -14.91 -33.54 -2.68
C ALA A 129 -14.60 -32.41 -3.67
N ASP A 130 -15.63 -31.87 -4.33
CA ASP A 130 -15.52 -30.81 -5.34
C ASP A 130 -15.50 -29.40 -4.72
N VAL A 131 -15.48 -29.29 -3.39
CA VAL A 131 -15.41 -28.01 -2.67
C VAL A 131 -14.01 -27.83 -2.10
N LYS A 132 -13.40 -26.68 -2.37
CA LYS A 132 -12.09 -26.27 -1.89
C LYS A 132 -12.25 -25.13 -0.88
N THR A 133 -11.54 -25.23 0.23
CA THR A 133 -11.38 -24.12 1.17
C THR A 133 -10.12 -23.36 0.81
N VAL A 134 -10.27 -22.10 0.43
CA VAL A 134 -9.18 -21.21 0.02
C VAL A 134 -9.05 -20.09 1.05
N ARG A 135 -7.85 -19.93 1.59
CA ARG A 135 -7.47 -18.82 2.45
C ARG A 135 -7.02 -17.63 1.63
N LEU A 136 -7.62 -16.48 1.90
CA LEU A 136 -7.36 -15.23 1.19
C LEU A 136 -6.70 -14.25 2.16
N TYR A 137 -5.40 -14.00 1.98
CA TYR A 137 -4.66 -13.06 2.83
C TYR A 137 -4.86 -11.63 2.35
N TYR A 138 -5.03 -10.71 3.29
CA TYR A 138 -5.16 -9.29 3.01
C TYR A 138 -3.79 -8.60 3.00
N GLY A 139 -3.55 -7.74 2.01
CA GLY A 139 -2.34 -6.92 1.96
C GLY A 139 -2.31 -5.85 3.05
N SER A 140 -1.11 -5.44 3.45
CA SER A 140 -0.89 -4.48 4.55
C SER A 140 -1.45 -3.08 4.29
N SER A 141 -1.88 -2.77 3.06
CA SER A 141 -2.63 -1.54 2.73
C SER A 141 -4.01 -1.48 3.41
N THR A 142 -4.52 -2.61 3.88
CA THR A 142 -5.81 -2.71 4.60
C THR A 142 -5.66 -2.71 6.12
N TYR A 143 -4.43 -2.75 6.62
CA TYR A 143 -4.17 -3.00 8.03
C TYR A 143 -4.52 -1.78 8.88
N ASP A 144 -4.96 -2.04 10.11
CA ASP A 144 -4.97 -1.02 11.15
C ASP A 144 -3.57 -0.82 11.75
N SER A 145 -3.42 0.17 12.63
CA SER A 145 -2.12 0.49 13.25
C SER A 145 -1.53 -0.68 14.05
N LYS A 146 -2.37 -1.54 14.66
CA LYS A 146 -1.90 -2.68 15.45
C LYS A 146 -1.41 -3.81 14.54
N GLN A 147 -2.13 -4.08 13.46
CA GLN A 147 -1.75 -5.06 12.44
C GLN A 147 -0.46 -4.63 11.72
N MET A 148 -0.31 -3.34 11.40
CA MET A 148 0.93 -2.81 10.81
C MET A 148 2.12 -2.90 11.77
N ALA A 149 1.92 -2.61 13.07
CA ALA A 149 2.97 -2.78 14.08
C ALA A 149 3.45 -4.23 14.14
N ARG A 150 2.50 -5.18 14.22
CA ARG A 150 2.81 -6.61 14.19
C ARG A 150 3.59 -7.02 12.96
N LEU A 151 3.20 -6.53 11.78
CA LEU A 151 3.93 -6.83 10.55
C LEU A 151 5.39 -6.41 10.62
N ILE A 152 5.67 -5.20 11.14
CA ILE A 152 7.04 -4.73 11.29
C ILE A 152 7.79 -5.54 12.35
N ASP A 153 7.14 -5.89 13.46
CA ASP A 153 7.72 -6.75 14.49
C ASP A 153 8.10 -8.13 13.91
N GLU A 154 7.24 -8.75 13.11
CA GLU A 154 7.52 -10.02 12.41
C GLU A 154 8.75 -9.90 11.49
N VAL A 155 8.85 -8.80 10.74
CA VAL A 155 10.02 -8.55 9.88
C VAL A 155 11.29 -8.35 10.72
N ILE A 156 11.19 -7.69 11.88
CA ILE A 156 12.31 -7.50 12.81
C ILE A 156 12.77 -8.83 13.44
N VAL A 157 11.86 -9.77 13.68
CA VAL A 157 12.23 -11.13 14.11
C VAL A 157 13.17 -11.76 13.08
N TYR A 158 12.82 -11.72 11.80
CA TYR A 158 13.72 -12.19 10.74
C TYR A 158 15.04 -11.42 10.71
N CYS A 159 15.02 -10.09 10.92
CA CYS A 159 16.27 -9.33 11.01
C CYS A 159 17.18 -9.84 12.14
N LYS A 160 16.63 -10.17 13.31
CA LYS A 160 17.41 -10.73 14.42
C LYS A 160 17.98 -12.10 14.09
N ASP A 161 17.19 -12.97 13.45
CA ASP A 161 17.62 -14.33 13.08
C ASP A 161 18.80 -14.32 12.08
N PHE A 162 18.87 -13.30 11.22
CA PHE A 162 19.92 -13.14 10.20
C PHE A 162 20.98 -12.08 10.55
N ASP A 163 21.00 -11.58 11.79
CA ASP A 163 21.93 -10.55 12.28
C ASP A 163 21.97 -9.30 11.37
N ILE A 164 20.77 -8.82 11.00
CA ILE A 164 20.56 -7.64 10.16
C ILE A 164 20.24 -6.45 11.05
N GLU A 165 21.00 -5.36 10.87
CA GLU A 165 20.75 -4.10 11.57
C GLU A 165 19.43 -3.45 11.14
N TYR A 166 18.65 -3.08 12.15
CA TYR A 166 17.38 -2.37 12.05
C TYR A 166 17.39 -1.14 12.98
N LEU A 167 16.41 -0.24 12.83
CA LEU A 167 16.34 1.01 13.58
C LEU A 167 16.17 0.73 15.08
N PRO A 168 16.73 1.57 15.95
CA PRO A 168 16.50 1.48 17.38
C PRO A 168 15.00 1.47 17.74
N PRO A 169 14.59 0.77 18.82
CA PRO A 169 13.18 0.65 19.21
C PRO A 169 12.44 1.98 19.36
N ASP A 170 13.09 3.03 19.82
CA ASP A 170 12.52 4.36 19.98
C ASP A 170 12.25 5.06 18.64
N GLU A 171 13.10 4.83 17.63
CA GLU A 171 12.87 5.32 16.27
C GLU A 171 11.74 4.55 15.58
N LEU A 172 11.65 3.23 15.80
CA LEU A 172 10.54 2.41 15.33
C LEU A 172 9.20 2.88 15.92
N GLU A 173 9.18 3.12 17.24
CA GLU A 173 7.97 3.61 17.92
C GLU A 173 7.52 4.96 17.36
N ARG A 174 8.45 5.90 17.16
CA ARG A 174 8.16 7.20 16.54
C ARG A 174 7.62 7.06 15.13
N MET A 175 8.15 6.13 14.34
CA MET A 175 7.68 5.86 12.99
C MET A 175 6.25 5.30 13.00
N MET A 176 5.95 4.38 13.91
CA MET A 176 4.62 3.79 14.06
C MET A 176 3.57 4.79 14.54
N GLN A 177 3.92 5.68 15.46
CA GLN A 177 3.01 6.75 15.92
C GLN A 177 2.62 7.71 14.78
N GLN A 178 3.49 7.90 13.79
CA GLN A 178 3.23 8.78 12.64
C GLN A 178 2.43 8.09 11.53
N TRP A 179 2.33 6.76 11.55
CA TRP A 179 1.64 5.98 10.55
C TRP A 179 0.12 6.10 10.68
N GLY A 180 -0.59 6.26 9.55
CA GLY A 180 -2.04 6.45 9.53
C GLY A 180 -2.55 7.84 10.00
N THR A 181 -1.69 8.69 10.56
CA THR A 181 -2.09 10.04 10.98
C THR A 181 -2.19 10.97 9.75
N PRO A 182 -3.35 11.63 9.52
CA PRO A 182 -3.49 12.61 8.44
C PRO A 182 -2.60 13.83 8.75
N GLY A 183 -1.41 13.88 8.16
CA GLY A 183 -0.57 15.07 8.13
C GLY A 183 -1.05 16.13 7.14
#